data_AF-A0A7C7J157-F1
#
_entry.id   AF-A0A7C7J157-F1
#
_cell.length_a   1.000
_cell.length_b   1.000
_cell.length_c   1.000
_cell.angle_alpha   90.00
_cell.angle_beta   90.00
_cell.angle_gamma   90.00
#
_symmetry.space_group_name_H-M   'P 1'
#
loop_
_entity.id
_entity.type
_entity.pdbx_description
1 polymer ?
#
loop_
_entity_poly.entity_id
_entity_poly.type
_entity_poly.pdbx_seq_one_letter_code
_entity_poly.pdbx_strand_id
1 'polypeptide(L)'
;MKNSEHFIKTGEPASVIVRIITDKPVKKTPYQVKGVFIKHYPKEEITPLLDGRYRKHFLYPRVQVKILNEQIYIIGIDEAADIVLAFSKKIQSLNFGNITFQVLDIETEHYTKQFKAIDRLLRYRFITPWIALNRTTGNNYHSLNNVERKNHLNRLLGQNIIFIAREMGVSINQKTYTKLLLNSLFPKPLDDNNLGAFYGGFQTNFILPNYIGLGNGITRGYGTIYGLYNPEEFNFDDKTFLKETQNSKPVEIKKTDPDLATIDIDQIQKTNNRFTPKKQGKRKKAGPVRVPKKENKNESNQSNVPKPKKQEEVIDESKFNSPEYHKKQHKF
;
A
#
# COMPACT_ATOMS: atom_id res chain seq x y z
N MET A 1 -2.95 -34.84 3.63
CA MET A 1 -4.00 -34.39 2.69
C MET A 1 -4.24 -32.91 2.97
N LYS A 2 -4.08 -32.07 1.94
CA LYS A 2 -4.12 -30.61 2.07
C LYS A 2 -5.58 -30.15 2.07
N ASN A 3 -6.03 -29.53 3.17
CA ASN A 3 -7.23 -28.70 3.17
C ASN A 3 -6.91 -27.43 2.37
N SER A 4 -7.17 -27.46 1.08
CA SER A 4 -7.38 -26.25 0.30
C SER A 4 -8.77 -25.74 0.67
N GLU A 5 -8.83 -24.85 1.66
CA GLU A 5 -10.05 -24.07 1.93
C GLU A 5 -10.33 -23.23 0.69
N HIS A 6 -11.29 -23.70 -0.10
CA HIS A 6 -11.89 -22.91 -1.16
C HIS A 6 -12.71 -21.80 -0.50
N PHE A 7 -12.18 -20.57 -0.52
CA PHE A 7 -12.97 -19.36 -0.29
C PHE A 7 -13.97 -19.22 -1.46
N ILE A 8 -15.08 -19.96 -1.41
CA ILE A 8 -16.19 -19.79 -2.34
C ILE A 8 -16.93 -18.52 -1.92
N LYS A 9 -17.00 -17.56 -2.83
CA LYS A 9 -17.49 -16.21 -2.59
C LYS A 9 -18.95 -16.08 -3.05
N THR A 10 -19.84 -15.63 -2.17
CA THR A 10 -21.28 -15.45 -2.47
C THR A 10 -21.87 -14.14 -1.90
N GLY A 11 -21.05 -13.10 -1.72
CA GLY A 11 -21.49 -11.82 -1.14
C GLY A 11 -20.88 -10.58 -1.79
N GLU A 12 -21.53 -9.43 -1.60
CA GLU A 12 -20.97 -8.12 -1.98
C GLU A 12 -19.79 -7.78 -1.05
N PRO A 13 -18.69 -7.18 -1.55
CA PRO A 13 -17.56 -6.83 -0.70
C PRO A 13 -17.98 -5.94 0.47
N ALA A 14 -17.56 -6.35 1.66
CA ALA A 14 -17.78 -5.64 2.91
C ALA A 14 -16.47 -5.03 3.44
N SER A 15 -16.58 -4.05 4.31
CA SER A 15 -15.46 -3.58 5.12
C SER A 15 -15.91 -3.30 6.54
N VAL A 16 -15.00 -3.53 7.48
CA VAL A 16 -15.13 -3.09 8.87
C VAL A 16 -14.00 -2.12 9.17
N ILE A 17 -14.34 -1.04 9.85
CA ILE A 17 -13.38 -0.14 10.47
C ILE A 17 -13.55 -0.27 11.98
N VAL A 18 -12.46 -0.56 12.68
CA VAL A 18 -12.41 -0.58 14.14
C VAL A 18 -11.50 0.53 14.60
N ARG A 19 -12.02 1.43 15.43
CA ARG A 19 -11.26 2.47 16.12
C ARG A 19 -11.09 2.06 17.58
N ILE A 20 -9.84 1.91 18.01
CA ILE A 20 -9.51 1.56 19.39
C ILE A 20 -9.13 2.85 20.12
N ILE A 21 -9.91 3.19 21.14
CA ILE A 21 -9.70 4.33 22.00
C ILE A 21 -8.94 3.86 23.24
N THR A 22 -7.81 4.49 23.52
CA THR A 22 -6.91 4.10 24.62
C THR A 22 -6.81 5.17 25.70
N ASP A 23 -6.35 4.77 26.87
CA ASP A 23 -6.14 5.62 28.05
C ASP A 23 -5.16 6.78 27.82
N LYS A 24 -4.34 6.69 26.78
CA LYS A 24 -3.37 7.71 26.39
C LYS A 24 -3.12 7.69 24.89
N PRO A 25 -2.59 8.77 24.30
CA PRO A 25 -2.38 8.84 22.86
C PRO A 25 -1.27 7.90 22.36
N VAL A 26 -1.54 7.21 21.26
CA VAL A 26 -0.68 6.17 20.69
C VAL A 26 0.34 6.78 19.74
N LYS A 27 1.50 7.15 20.29
CA LYS A 27 2.69 7.58 19.53
C LYS A 27 3.54 6.37 19.09
N LYS A 28 2.94 5.45 18.35
CA LYS A 28 3.58 4.24 17.79
C LYS A 28 3.36 4.16 16.29
N THR A 29 4.18 3.39 15.60
CA THR A 29 3.99 3.12 14.17
C THR A 29 3.00 1.99 13.94
N PRO A 30 2.30 1.94 12.79
CA PRO A 30 1.48 0.78 12.42
C PRO A 30 2.24 -0.55 12.47
N TYR A 31 3.55 -0.53 12.17
CA TYR A 31 4.41 -1.70 12.27
C TYR A 31 4.53 -2.22 13.70
N GLN A 32 4.77 -1.32 14.66
CA GLN A 32 4.87 -1.68 16.08
C GLN A 32 3.54 -2.25 16.58
N VAL A 33 2.41 -1.63 16.22
CA VAL A 33 1.08 -2.10 16.66
C VAL A 33 0.79 -3.51 16.11
N LYS A 34 1.07 -3.75 14.81
CA LYS A 34 0.97 -5.11 14.24
C LYS A 34 1.87 -6.11 14.97
N GLY A 35 3.09 -5.72 15.33
CA GLY A 35 4.00 -6.56 16.08
C GLY A 35 3.43 -7.01 17.43
N VAL A 36 2.74 -6.11 18.14
CA VAL A 36 2.01 -6.43 19.38
C VAL A 36 0.90 -7.44 19.12
N PHE A 37 0.08 -7.23 18.09
CA PHE A 37 -0.99 -8.18 17.73
C PHE A 37 -0.44 -9.57 17.42
N ILE A 38 0.57 -9.65 16.54
CA ILE A 38 1.18 -10.92 16.14
C ILE A 38 1.78 -11.66 17.35
N LYS A 39 2.45 -10.92 18.25
CA LYS A 39 3.12 -11.50 19.42
C LYS A 39 2.15 -12.00 20.47
N HIS A 40 1.12 -11.23 20.81
CA HIS A 40 0.18 -11.57 21.90
C HIS A 40 -0.93 -12.50 21.44
N TYR A 41 -1.27 -12.49 20.15
CA TYR A 41 -2.38 -13.24 19.60
C TYR A 41 -1.94 -14.20 18.47
N PRO A 42 -0.90 -15.04 18.66
CA PRO A 42 -0.32 -15.84 17.57
C PRO A 42 -1.29 -16.87 16.98
N LYS A 43 -2.31 -17.27 17.74
CA LYS A 43 -3.33 -18.26 17.37
C LYS A 43 -4.59 -17.65 16.77
N GLU A 44 -4.72 -16.32 16.78
CA GLU A 44 -5.90 -15.65 16.20
C GLU A 44 -5.83 -15.61 14.67
N GLU A 45 -7.00 -15.70 14.03
CA GLU A 45 -7.15 -15.73 12.57
C GLU A 45 -6.64 -14.45 11.89
N ILE A 46 -6.59 -13.33 12.62
CA ILE A 46 -6.03 -12.07 12.11
C ILE A 46 -4.51 -12.14 11.89
N THR A 47 -3.80 -12.99 12.64
CA THR A 47 -2.33 -12.98 12.68
C THR A 47 -1.68 -13.38 11.34
N PRO A 48 -2.12 -14.44 10.63
CA PRO A 48 -1.66 -14.73 9.28
C PRO A 48 -1.85 -13.59 8.25
N LEU A 49 -2.87 -12.76 8.45
CA LEU A 49 -3.17 -11.59 7.61
C LEU A 49 -2.21 -10.42 7.89
N LEU A 50 -1.59 -10.38 9.08
CA LEU A 50 -0.69 -9.31 9.54
C LEU A 50 0.80 -9.64 9.37
N ASP A 51 1.20 -10.91 9.57
CA ASP A 51 2.59 -11.36 9.42
C ASP A 51 2.98 -11.63 7.95
N GLY A 52 1.96 -11.71 7.09
CA GLY A 52 2.05 -11.85 5.65
C GLY A 52 2.39 -13.26 5.16
N ARG A 53 2.02 -14.28 5.93
CA ARG A 53 1.85 -15.66 5.43
C ARG A 53 0.91 -15.70 4.22
N TYR A 54 -0.07 -14.81 4.14
CA TYR A 54 -1.01 -14.73 3.02
C TYR A 54 -0.59 -13.80 1.87
N ARG A 55 0.65 -13.30 1.83
CA ARG A 55 1.13 -12.45 0.71
C ARG A 55 1.04 -13.09 -0.68
N LYS A 56 0.99 -14.43 -0.77
CA LYS A 56 0.82 -15.14 -2.04
C LYS A 56 -0.65 -15.36 -2.43
N HIS A 57 -1.56 -15.19 -1.48
CA HIS A 57 -3.01 -15.36 -1.68
C HIS A 57 -3.69 -14.02 -1.94
N PHE A 58 -3.23 -12.96 -1.26
CA PHE A 58 -3.76 -11.61 -1.42
C PHE A 58 -2.65 -10.65 -1.83
N LEU A 59 -2.83 -10.00 -2.99
CA LEU A 59 -1.95 -8.96 -3.49
C LEU A 59 -2.24 -7.61 -2.81
N TYR A 60 -3.50 -7.38 -2.41
CA TYR A 60 -3.89 -6.23 -1.60
C TYR A 60 -4.12 -6.66 -0.14
N PRO A 61 -3.55 -5.95 0.87
CA PRO A 61 -3.71 -6.34 2.26
C PRO A 61 -5.17 -6.28 2.73
N ARG A 62 -5.72 -7.44 3.15
CA ARG A 62 -7.08 -7.56 3.68
C ARG A 62 -7.25 -6.99 5.07
N VAL A 63 -6.17 -6.94 5.85
CA VAL A 63 -6.09 -6.24 7.13
C VAL A 63 -5.09 -5.11 7.02
N GLN A 64 -5.52 -3.91 7.39
CA GLN A 64 -4.65 -2.74 7.46
C GLN A 64 -4.73 -2.13 8.86
N VAL A 65 -3.56 -1.85 9.44
CA VAL A 65 -3.47 -1.09 10.69
C VAL A 65 -2.99 0.31 10.35
N LYS A 66 -3.66 1.32 10.90
CA LYS A 66 -3.31 2.73 10.75
C LYS A 66 -3.24 3.38 12.13
N ILE A 67 -2.47 4.45 12.21
CA ILE A 67 -2.41 5.33 13.38
C ILE A 67 -2.82 6.71 12.89
N LEU A 68 -3.99 7.18 13.33
CA LEU A 68 -4.62 8.42 12.87
C LEU A 68 -5.08 9.17 14.12
N ASN A 69 -4.73 10.45 14.25
CA ASN A 69 -4.97 11.24 15.47
C ASN A 69 -4.59 10.51 16.76
N GLU A 70 -3.41 9.88 16.74
CA GLU A 70 -2.86 9.14 17.88
C GLU A 70 -3.79 7.99 18.37
N GLN A 71 -4.70 7.53 17.52
CA GLN A 71 -5.59 6.38 17.77
C GLN A 71 -5.30 5.26 16.79
N ILE A 72 -5.62 4.03 17.19
CA ILE A 72 -5.40 2.83 16.37
C ILE A 72 -6.66 2.54 15.57
N TYR A 73 -6.47 2.41 14.26
CA TYR A 73 -7.51 1.94 13.35
C TYR A 73 -7.12 0.59 12.77
N ILE A 74 -8.05 -0.36 12.79
CA ILE A 74 -7.93 -1.66 12.12
C ILE A 74 -9.02 -1.73 11.06
N ILE A 75 -8.59 -1.87 9.81
CA ILE A 75 -9.50 -1.97 8.66
C ILE A 75 -9.46 -3.41 8.18
N GLY A 76 -10.62 -4.08 8.27
CA GLY A 76 -10.87 -5.39 7.69
C GLY A 76 -11.60 -5.23 6.37
N ILE A 77 -11.12 -5.89 5.32
CA ILE A 77 -11.67 -5.78 3.98
C ILE A 77 -12.07 -7.17 3.52
N ASP A 78 -13.31 -7.29 3.04
CA ASP A 78 -13.87 -8.49 2.42
C ASP A 78 -13.74 -9.70 3.36
N GLU A 79 -12.88 -10.68 3.07
CA GLU A 79 -12.74 -11.89 3.90
C GLU A 79 -12.24 -11.60 5.32
N ALA A 80 -11.61 -10.44 5.52
CA ALA A 80 -11.09 -10.02 6.81
C ALA A 80 -12.06 -9.16 7.64
N ALA A 81 -13.24 -8.80 7.12
CA ALA A 81 -14.19 -7.94 7.81
C ALA A 81 -14.63 -8.55 9.16
N ASP A 82 -15.16 -9.78 9.13
CA ASP A 82 -15.61 -10.49 10.33
C ASP A 82 -14.45 -10.87 11.25
N ILE A 83 -13.29 -11.22 10.68
CA ILE A 83 -12.08 -11.56 11.44
C ILE A 83 -11.63 -10.35 12.27
N VAL A 84 -11.61 -9.15 11.68
CA VAL A 84 -11.24 -7.92 12.40
C VAL A 84 -12.25 -7.58 13.49
N LEU A 85 -13.56 -7.72 13.20
CA LEU A 85 -14.61 -7.46 14.18
C LEU A 85 -14.59 -8.44 15.37
N ALA A 86 -14.33 -9.71 15.11
CA ALA A 86 -14.19 -10.72 16.16
C ALA A 86 -12.91 -10.50 16.98
N PHE A 87 -11.81 -10.15 16.31
CA PHE A 87 -10.54 -9.87 16.97
C PHE A 87 -10.60 -8.64 17.87
N SER A 88 -11.26 -7.55 17.43
CA SER A 88 -11.31 -6.30 18.20
C SER A 88 -11.88 -6.50 19.60
N LYS A 89 -12.93 -7.31 19.73
CA LYS A 89 -13.58 -7.65 21.00
C LYS A 89 -12.65 -8.35 22.01
N LYS A 90 -11.53 -8.91 21.56
CA LYS A 90 -10.53 -9.61 22.40
C LYS A 90 -9.41 -8.70 22.88
N ILE A 91 -9.33 -7.46 22.39
CA ILE A 91 -8.26 -6.53 22.72
C ILE A 91 -8.64 -5.74 23.96
N GLN A 92 -7.98 -6.04 25.08
CA GLN A 92 -8.17 -5.30 26.33
C GLN A 92 -7.02 -4.33 26.62
N SER A 93 -5.80 -4.70 26.21
CA SER A 93 -4.62 -3.84 26.37
C SER A 93 -3.56 -4.13 25.32
N LEU A 94 -2.65 -3.17 25.13
CA LEU A 94 -1.57 -3.23 24.17
C LEU A 94 -0.24 -2.96 24.86
N ASN A 95 0.52 -4.02 25.10
CA ASN A 95 1.83 -3.94 25.75
C ASN A 95 2.97 -3.90 24.72
N PHE A 96 3.72 -2.78 24.69
CA PHE A 96 4.89 -2.58 23.83
C PHE A 96 6.22 -2.84 24.55
N GLY A 97 6.18 -3.47 25.72
CA GLY A 97 7.32 -3.75 26.60
C GLY A 97 7.59 -2.61 27.57
N ASN A 98 7.85 -1.41 27.05
CA ASN A 98 8.13 -0.23 27.87
C ASN A 98 6.89 0.58 28.28
N ILE A 99 5.76 0.32 27.63
CA ILE A 99 4.49 1.00 27.88
C ILE A 99 3.34 0.07 27.54
N THR A 100 2.27 0.12 28.34
CA THR A 100 1.03 -0.60 28.10
C THR A 100 -0.10 0.40 27.95
N PHE A 101 -0.88 0.30 26.87
CA PHE A 101 -2.09 1.08 26.66
C PHE A 101 -3.29 0.25 27.08
N GLN A 102 -4.19 0.82 27.87
CA GLN A 102 -5.47 0.18 28.21
C GLN A 102 -6.50 0.61 27.17
N VAL A 103 -7.29 -0.35 26.69
CA VAL A 103 -8.42 -0.05 25.80
C VAL A 103 -9.57 0.45 26.66
N LEU A 104 -10.01 1.67 26.39
CA LEU A 104 -11.16 2.29 27.07
C LEU A 104 -12.45 1.99 26.33
N ASP A 105 -12.40 2.07 25.01
CA ASP A 105 -13.56 1.87 24.15
C ASP A 105 -13.14 1.40 22.75
N ILE A 106 -14.07 0.75 22.06
CA ILE A 106 -13.90 0.27 20.70
C ILE A 106 -15.14 0.68 19.90
N GLU A 107 -14.92 1.54 18.92
CA GLU A 107 -15.94 1.91 17.96
C GLU A 107 -15.78 1.10 16.69
N THR A 108 -16.90 0.72 16.09
CA THR A 108 -16.91 -0.11 14.89
C THR A 108 -17.88 0.44 13.87
N GLU A 109 -17.44 0.56 12.63
CA GLU A 109 -18.28 0.89 11.48
C GLU A 109 -18.25 -0.28 10.50
N HIS A 110 -19.42 -0.64 9.96
CA HIS A 110 -19.55 -1.72 8.99
C HIS A 110 -20.23 -1.21 7.73
N TYR A 111 -19.61 -1.50 6.59
CA TYR A 111 -20.07 -1.06 5.29
C TYR A 111 -20.17 -2.23 4.33
N THR A 112 -21.19 -2.20 3.47
CA THR A 112 -21.39 -3.16 2.38
C THR A 112 -21.40 -2.41 1.04
N LYS A 113 -21.46 -3.13 -0.08
CA LYS A 113 -21.59 -2.56 -1.44
C LYS A 113 -20.43 -1.67 -1.87
N GLN A 114 -19.24 -1.91 -1.32
CA GLN A 114 -18.04 -1.16 -1.65
C GLN A 114 -17.31 -1.71 -2.88
N PHE A 115 -16.34 -0.94 -3.36
CA PHE A 115 -15.54 -1.20 -4.57
C PHE A 115 -16.36 -1.22 -5.87
N LYS A 116 -17.60 -0.71 -5.81
CA LYS A 116 -18.48 -0.60 -6.96
C LYS A 116 -18.36 0.76 -7.63
N ALA A 117 -18.44 0.75 -8.95
CA ALA A 117 -18.54 1.96 -9.73
C ALA A 117 -20.00 2.48 -9.75
N ILE A 118 -20.17 3.79 -9.82
CA ILE A 118 -21.45 4.51 -9.86
C ILE A 118 -21.43 5.61 -10.92
N ASP A 119 -22.58 6.19 -11.25
CA ASP A 119 -22.71 7.15 -12.36
C ASP A 119 -22.38 8.61 -11.98
N ARG A 120 -21.57 8.80 -10.93
CA ARG A 120 -21.16 10.13 -10.40
C ARG A 120 -19.78 10.08 -9.78
N LEU A 121 -19.12 11.23 -9.71
CA LEU A 121 -17.81 11.36 -9.06
C LEU A 121 -17.97 11.60 -7.56
N LEU A 122 -17.34 10.74 -6.77
CA LEU A 122 -17.14 10.91 -5.33
C LEU A 122 -15.79 11.53 -5.07
N ARG A 123 -15.73 12.45 -4.09
CA ARG A 123 -14.49 13.11 -3.67
C ARG A 123 -13.88 12.38 -2.49
N TYR A 124 -12.57 12.16 -2.57
CA TYR A 124 -11.75 11.58 -1.52
C TYR A 124 -10.55 12.48 -1.23
N ARG A 125 -10.02 12.35 -0.01
CA ARG A 125 -8.80 13.01 0.41
C ARG A 125 -7.79 11.98 0.91
N PHE A 126 -6.51 12.22 0.61
CA PHE A 126 -5.43 11.50 1.25
C PHE A 126 -5.20 12.10 2.64
N ILE A 127 -5.55 11.35 3.69
CA ILE A 127 -5.34 11.74 5.09
C ILE A 127 -3.92 11.38 5.57
N THR A 128 -3.21 10.52 4.84
CA THR A 128 -1.77 10.29 5.00
C THR A 128 -1.04 10.45 3.67
N PRO A 129 0.29 10.69 3.67
CA PRO A 129 1.04 10.94 2.44
C PRO A 129 0.86 9.83 1.41
N TRP A 130 0.55 10.18 0.16
CA TRP A 130 0.34 9.22 -0.92
C TRP A 130 1.63 8.97 -1.70
N ILE A 131 2.21 7.77 -1.57
CA ILE A 131 3.41 7.38 -2.31
C ILE A 131 2.97 6.73 -3.63
N ALA A 132 2.71 7.55 -4.64
CA ALA A 132 2.26 7.07 -5.96
C ALA A 132 3.38 6.37 -6.74
N LEU A 133 4.62 6.82 -6.58
CA LEU A 133 5.77 6.42 -7.40
C LEU A 133 6.69 5.50 -6.62
N ASN A 134 7.18 4.44 -7.26
CA ASN A 134 8.34 3.67 -6.78
C ASN A 134 9.64 4.27 -7.32
N ARG A 135 10.80 3.79 -6.85
CA ARG A 135 12.12 4.32 -7.21
C ARG A 135 12.36 4.37 -8.73
N THR A 136 11.94 3.33 -9.46
CA THR A 136 12.09 3.26 -10.93
C THR A 136 11.18 4.27 -11.64
N THR A 137 9.92 4.35 -11.24
CA THR A 137 8.94 5.28 -11.83
C THR A 137 9.20 6.73 -11.46
N GLY A 138 9.81 6.99 -10.29
CA GLY A 138 10.16 8.32 -9.82
C GLY A 138 11.14 9.03 -10.76
N ASN A 139 12.19 8.33 -11.18
CA ASN A 139 13.19 8.89 -12.11
C ASN A 139 12.55 9.34 -13.43
N ASN A 140 11.67 8.51 -14.00
CA ASN A 140 10.97 8.85 -15.23
C ASN A 140 9.95 9.98 -15.03
N TYR A 141 9.38 10.10 -13.83
CA TYR A 141 8.39 11.14 -13.53
C TYR A 141 9.01 12.54 -13.45
N HIS A 142 10.26 12.65 -13.00
CA HIS A 142 10.96 13.93 -12.92
C HIS A 142 11.21 14.56 -14.28
N SER A 143 11.35 13.79 -15.36
CA SER A 143 11.57 14.32 -16.70
C SER A 143 10.28 14.75 -17.44
N LEU A 144 9.10 14.38 -16.94
CA LEU A 144 7.82 14.72 -17.56
C LEU A 144 7.46 16.20 -17.37
N ASN A 145 6.71 16.77 -18.32
CA ASN A 145 6.08 18.08 -18.13
C ASN A 145 4.83 17.99 -17.23
N ASN A 146 4.26 19.12 -16.80
CA ASN A 146 3.14 19.11 -15.85
C ASN A 146 1.86 18.42 -16.37
N VAL A 147 1.57 18.53 -17.67
CA VAL A 147 0.42 17.86 -18.29
C VAL A 147 0.62 16.35 -18.27
N GLU A 148 1.81 15.90 -18.68
CA GLU A 148 2.19 14.48 -18.66
C GLU A 148 2.22 13.91 -17.25
N ARG A 149 2.75 14.66 -16.27
CA ARG A 149 2.76 14.27 -14.85
C ARG A 149 1.35 14.04 -14.33
N LYS A 150 0.44 14.98 -14.57
CA LYS A 150 -0.96 14.89 -14.14
C LYS A 150 -1.64 13.66 -14.78
N ASN A 151 -1.48 13.49 -16.09
CA ASN A 151 -2.04 12.34 -16.82
C ASN A 151 -1.46 11.01 -16.31
N HIS A 152 -0.15 10.96 -16.06
CA HIS A 152 0.53 9.78 -15.53
C HIS A 152 -0.03 9.39 -14.16
N LEU A 153 -0.13 10.34 -13.22
CA LEU A 153 -0.65 10.06 -11.89
C LEU A 153 -2.14 9.70 -11.90
N ASN A 154 -2.95 10.37 -12.72
CA ASN A 154 -4.38 10.06 -12.87
C ASN A 154 -4.57 8.61 -13.36
N ARG A 155 -3.76 8.20 -14.35
CA ARG A 155 -3.74 6.82 -14.86
C ARG A 155 -3.31 5.83 -13.80
N LEU A 156 -2.24 6.12 -13.06
CA LEU A 156 -1.75 5.27 -11.99
C LEU A 156 -2.80 5.08 -10.89
N LEU A 157 -3.47 6.17 -10.47
CA LEU A 157 -4.56 6.10 -9.50
C LEU A 157 -5.70 5.20 -9.99
N GLY A 158 -6.15 5.37 -11.23
CA GLY A 158 -7.23 4.56 -11.78
C GLY A 158 -6.85 3.08 -11.94
N GLN A 159 -5.59 2.80 -12.30
CA GLN A 159 -5.04 1.44 -12.31
C GLN A 159 -5.07 0.80 -10.91
N ASN A 160 -4.67 1.55 -9.87
CA ASN A 160 -4.72 1.06 -8.49
C ASN A 160 -6.16 0.76 -8.04
N ILE A 161 -7.12 1.64 -8.36
CA ILE A 161 -8.53 1.44 -8.01
C ILE A 161 -9.09 0.19 -8.71
N ILE A 162 -8.83 0.04 -10.02
CA ILE A 162 -9.25 -1.13 -10.79
C ILE A 162 -8.62 -2.41 -10.26
N PHE A 163 -7.33 -2.36 -9.92
CA PHE A 163 -6.61 -3.48 -9.32
C PHE A 163 -7.29 -3.93 -8.03
N ILE A 164 -7.58 -3.00 -7.12
CA ILE A 164 -8.23 -3.33 -5.85
C ILE A 164 -9.63 -3.90 -6.10
N ALA A 165 -10.45 -3.27 -6.95
CA ALA A 165 -11.80 -3.77 -7.25
C ALA A 165 -11.79 -5.22 -7.80
N ARG A 166 -10.83 -5.55 -8.68
CA ARG A 166 -10.62 -6.92 -9.17
C ARG A 166 -10.17 -7.88 -8.08
N GLU A 167 -9.28 -7.45 -7.20
CA GLU A 167 -8.84 -8.24 -6.04
C GLU A 167 -10.02 -8.54 -5.09
N MET A 168 -10.99 -7.62 -5.00
CA MET A 168 -12.25 -7.83 -4.29
C MET A 168 -13.28 -8.63 -5.10
N GLY A 169 -12.92 -9.20 -6.26
CA GLY A 169 -13.81 -9.99 -7.10
C GLY A 169 -14.96 -9.20 -7.74
N VAL A 170 -14.86 -7.87 -7.83
CA VAL A 170 -15.90 -7.02 -8.43
C VAL A 170 -15.70 -6.92 -9.93
N SER A 171 -16.74 -7.25 -10.70
CA SER A 171 -16.79 -7.02 -12.14
C SER A 171 -16.92 -5.53 -12.45
N ILE A 172 -16.00 -5.02 -13.28
CA ILE A 172 -16.01 -3.61 -13.69
C ILE A 172 -16.62 -3.55 -15.08
N ASN A 173 -17.91 -3.17 -15.14
CA ASN A 173 -18.70 -3.17 -16.38
C ASN A 173 -18.83 -1.77 -17.00
N GLN A 174 -18.24 -0.75 -16.37
CA GLN A 174 -18.30 0.63 -16.81
C GLN A 174 -16.91 1.27 -16.80
N LYS A 175 -16.79 2.41 -17.47
CA LYS A 175 -15.53 3.16 -17.53
C LYS A 175 -15.14 3.67 -16.14
N THR A 176 -13.85 3.58 -15.83
CA THR A 176 -13.31 4.15 -14.59
C THR A 176 -12.87 5.58 -14.85
N TYR A 177 -13.35 6.50 -14.01
CA TYR A 177 -12.99 7.91 -14.06
C TYR A 177 -12.12 8.27 -12.86
N THR A 178 -11.04 9.01 -13.12
CA THR A 178 -10.17 9.55 -12.07
C THR A 178 -9.77 11.00 -12.36
N LYS A 179 -9.83 11.84 -11.32
CA LYS A 179 -9.37 13.23 -11.38
C LYS A 179 -8.61 13.57 -10.10
N LEU A 180 -7.32 13.80 -10.21
CA LEU A 180 -6.45 14.20 -9.11
C LEU A 180 -6.63 15.66 -8.74
N LEU A 181 -6.66 15.92 -7.44
CA LEU A 181 -6.76 17.23 -6.81
C LEU A 181 -5.59 17.39 -5.84
N LEU A 182 -4.36 17.33 -6.37
CA LEU A 182 -3.13 17.38 -5.57
C LEU A 182 -2.72 18.83 -5.28
N ASN A 183 -2.12 19.06 -4.10
CA ASN A 183 -1.58 20.36 -3.71
C ASN A 183 -0.34 20.73 -4.53
N SER A 184 0.38 19.72 -5.03
CA SER A 184 1.57 19.88 -5.86
C SER A 184 1.76 18.64 -6.74
N LEU A 185 2.24 18.83 -7.97
CA LEU A 185 2.70 17.75 -8.85
C LEU A 185 4.14 17.32 -8.55
N PHE A 186 4.81 17.99 -7.62
CA PHE A 186 6.16 17.65 -7.18
C PHE A 186 6.07 16.91 -5.84
N PRO A 187 6.50 15.64 -5.78
CA PRO A 187 6.43 14.88 -4.54
C PRO A 187 7.40 15.46 -3.51
N LYS A 188 6.97 15.50 -2.25
CA LYS A 188 7.84 15.89 -1.13
C LYS A 188 8.59 14.66 -0.60
N PRO A 189 9.88 14.77 -0.25
CA PRO A 189 10.61 13.67 0.38
C PRO A 189 9.99 13.33 1.74
N LEU A 190 9.87 12.05 2.04
CA LEU A 190 9.24 11.54 3.26
C LEU A 190 10.23 10.95 4.27
N ASP A 191 11.33 10.39 3.78
CA ASP A 191 12.38 9.75 4.56
C ASP A 191 13.76 9.93 3.89
N ASP A 192 14.81 9.46 4.57
CA ASP A 192 16.20 9.49 4.08
C ASP A 192 16.41 8.70 2.79
N ASN A 193 15.45 7.83 2.40
CA ASN A 193 15.50 7.07 1.16
C ASN A 193 14.93 7.84 -0.03
N ASN A 194 14.61 9.13 0.13
CA ASN A 194 14.02 9.99 -0.89
C ASN A 194 12.71 9.44 -1.49
N LEU A 195 11.89 8.75 -0.69
CA LEU A 195 10.55 8.39 -1.14
C LEU A 195 9.71 9.67 -1.29
N GLY A 196 9.26 9.91 -2.52
CA GLY A 196 8.43 11.05 -2.85
C GLY A 196 6.95 10.80 -2.56
N ALA A 197 6.33 11.68 -1.77
CA ALA A 197 4.92 11.61 -1.42
C ALA A 197 4.12 12.81 -1.91
N PHE A 198 2.87 12.55 -2.31
CA PHE A 198 1.89 13.53 -2.73
C PHE A 198 0.85 13.78 -1.64
N TYR A 199 0.27 14.97 -1.64
CA TYR A 199 -0.75 15.42 -0.71
C TYR A 199 -1.90 16.07 -1.48
N GLY A 200 -3.12 15.97 -0.95
CA GLY A 200 -4.33 16.49 -1.57
C GLY A 200 -5.40 15.41 -1.63
N GLY A 201 -6.19 15.38 -2.70
CA GLY A 201 -7.27 14.42 -2.88
C GLY A 201 -7.46 13.99 -4.32
N PHE A 202 -8.58 13.35 -4.57
CA PHE A 202 -8.99 12.92 -5.90
C PHE A 202 -10.50 12.76 -5.97
N GLN A 203 -10.98 12.61 -7.19
CA GLN A 203 -12.34 12.21 -7.49
C GLN A 203 -12.32 10.92 -8.31
N THR A 204 -13.26 10.04 -8.04
CA THR A 204 -13.47 8.82 -8.82
C THR A 204 -14.93 8.41 -8.78
N ASN A 205 -15.35 7.63 -9.77
CA ASN A 205 -16.69 7.06 -9.80
C ASN A 205 -16.80 5.74 -9.02
N PHE A 206 -15.88 5.45 -8.10
CA PHE A 206 -15.90 4.27 -7.24
C PHE A 206 -16.27 4.62 -5.79
N ILE A 207 -17.10 3.78 -5.18
CA ILE A 207 -17.31 3.74 -3.73
C ILE A 207 -16.14 2.97 -3.12
N LEU A 208 -15.30 3.65 -2.35
CA LEU A 208 -14.14 3.08 -1.69
C LEU A 208 -14.34 3.17 -0.17
N PRO A 209 -13.96 2.13 0.59
CA PRO A 209 -13.99 2.18 2.04
C PRO A 209 -13.09 3.29 2.59
N ASN A 210 -13.55 3.90 3.68
CA ASN A 210 -12.72 4.85 4.44
C ASN A 210 -11.50 4.13 5.03
N TYR A 211 -10.41 4.87 5.17
CA TYR A 211 -9.16 4.46 5.81
C TYR A 211 -8.36 3.33 5.12
N ILE A 212 -8.74 2.90 3.91
CA ILE A 212 -7.87 2.03 3.11
C ILE A 212 -6.68 2.80 2.54
N GLY A 213 -5.57 2.11 2.31
CA GLY A 213 -4.40 2.69 1.65
C GLY A 213 -4.39 2.49 0.14
N LEU A 214 -3.98 3.51 -0.61
CA LEU A 214 -3.70 3.44 -2.05
C LEU A 214 -2.22 3.69 -2.35
N GLY A 215 -1.71 3.14 -3.44
CA GLY A 215 -0.31 3.32 -3.85
C GLY A 215 0.66 2.44 -3.06
N ASN A 216 1.89 2.95 -2.86
CA ASN A 216 2.96 2.18 -2.22
C ASN A 216 2.96 2.39 -0.70
N GLY A 217 3.48 1.39 0.03
CA GLY A 217 3.65 1.49 1.49
C GLY A 217 2.34 1.42 2.29
N ILE A 218 1.28 0.84 1.73
CA ILE A 218 -0.05 0.67 2.36
C ILE A 218 0.06 0.08 3.77
N THR A 219 0.90 -0.94 3.95
CA THR A 219 1.10 -1.64 5.23
C THR A 219 1.85 -0.82 6.28
N ARG A 220 2.47 0.30 5.87
CA ARG A 220 3.10 1.30 6.75
C ARG A 220 2.14 2.46 7.10
N GLY A 221 0.94 2.48 6.54
CA GLY A 221 -0.07 3.51 6.78
C GLY A 221 -0.15 4.61 5.74
N TYR A 222 0.64 4.53 4.66
CA TYR A 222 0.64 5.54 3.60
C TYR A 222 -0.55 5.43 2.64
N GLY A 223 -0.84 6.55 1.97
CA GLY A 223 -1.91 6.70 0.99
C GLY A 223 -3.30 6.42 1.54
N THR A 224 -3.51 6.61 2.84
CA THR A 224 -4.78 6.37 3.50
C THR A 224 -5.79 7.40 3.03
N ILE A 225 -6.98 6.94 2.61
CA ILE A 225 -8.02 7.79 2.04
C ILE A 225 -9.20 7.97 2.99
N TYR A 226 -9.93 9.06 2.80
CA TYR A 226 -11.23 9.28 3.43
C TYR A 226 -12.21 9.90 2.43
N GLY A 227 -13.44 9.40 2.40
CA GLY A 227 -14.50 9.87 1.52
C GLY A 227 -15.18 11.13 2.08
N LEU A 228 -15.29 12.18 1.27
CA LEU A 228 -15.90 13.45 1.71
C LEU A 228 -17.40 13.52 1.41
N TYR A 229 -18.04 12.42 1.05
CA TYR A 229 -19.44 12.40 0.62
C TYR A 229 -20.44 12.10 1.74
N ASN A 230 -19.96 11.91 2.98
CA ASN A 230 -20.78 11.80 4.18
C ASN A 230 -20.18 12.67 5.33
N PRO A 231 -20.54 13.96 5.44
CA PRO A 231 -19.86 14.90 6.35
C PRO A 231 -20.04 14.62 7.83
N GLU A 232 -21.16 14.00 8.22
CA GLU A 232 -21.57 13.77 9.60
C GLU A 232 -20.71 12.71 10.33
N GLU A 233 -19.93 11.91 9.59
CA GLU A 233 -19.15 10.78 10.13
C GLU A 233 -17.66 11.10 10.37
N PHE A 234 -17.20 12.34 10.11
CA PHE A 234 -15.77 12.68 10.18
C PHE A 234 -15.41 13.75 11.21
N ASN A 235 -14.69 13.36 12.27
CA ASN A 235 -14.07 14.29 13.22
C ASN A 235 -12.54 14.18 13.17
N PHE A 236 -11.91 15.10 12.44
CA PHE A 236 -10.46 15.29 12.44
C PHE A 236 -10.18 16.78 12.68
N ASP A 237 -9.27 17.12 13.60
CA ASP A 237 -9.00 18.50 14.06
C ASP A 237 -8.27 19.40 13.04
N ASP A 238 -8.39 19.12 11.74
CA ASP A 238 -7.84 19.97 10.69
C ASP A 238 -8.94 20.89 10.12
N LYS A 239 -8.84 22.18 10.47
CA LYS A 239 -9.74 23.25 10.01
C LYS A 239 -9.84 23.35 8.48
N THR A 240 -8.82 22.89 7.76
CA THR A 240 -8.81 22.84 6.29
C THR A 240 -9.72 21.74 5.77
N PHE A 241 -9.77 20.59 6.46
CA PHE A 241 -10.58 19.44 6.09
C PHE A 241 -12.07 19.72 6.33
N LEU A 242 -12.44 20.33 7.46
CA LEU A 242 -13.84 20.68 7.78
C LEU A 242 -14.48 21.55 6.68
N LYS A 243 -13.74 22.52 6.13
CA LYS A 243 -14.23 23.38 5.02
C LYS A 243 -14.42 22.63 3.70
N GLU A 244 -13.60 21.60 3.45
CA GLU A 244 -13.71 20.79 2.24
C GLU A 244 -14.89 19.81 2.29
N THR A 245 -15.17 19.24 3.47
CA THR A 245 -16.29 18.31 3.68
C THR A 245 -17.66 18.97 3.59
N GLN A 246 -17.78 20.25 3.98
CA GLN A 246 -19.04 20.99 3.85
C GLN A 246 -19.44 21.30 2.39
N ASN A 247 -18.48 21.24 1.47
CA ASN A 247 -18.67 21.60 0.05
C ASN A 247 -18.63 20.38 -0.91
N SER A 248 -18.52 19.16 -0.40
CA SER A 248 -18.25 17.95 -1.20
C SER A 248 -19.51 17.17 -1.58
N LYS A 249 -20.44 17.83 -2.28
CA LYS A 249 -21.54 17.13 -2.94
C LYS A 249 -21.00 16.24 -4.09
N PRO A 250 -21.62 15.07 -4.36
CA PRO A 250 -21.28 14.27 -5.53
C PRO A 250 -21.37 15.10 -6.82
N VAL A 251 -20.41 14.94 -7.72
CA VAL A 251 -20.31 15.73 -8.94
C VAL A 251 -20.70 14.89 -10.15
N GLU A 252 -21.49 15.45 -11.06
CA GLU A 252 -21.83 14.80 -12.34
C GLU A 252 -20.58 14.58 -13.21
N ILE A 253 -20.58 13.50 -13.98
CA ILE A 253 -19.48 13.15 -14.87
C ILE A 253 -19.55 14.01 -16.14
N LYS A 254 -18.76 15.09 -16.17
CA LYS A 254 -18.57 15.92 -17.37
C LYS A 254 -17.45 15.36 -18.24
N LYS A 255 -17.79 14.63 -19.30
CA LYS A 255 -16.82 13.98 -20.21
C LYS A 255 -15.90 14.97 -20.95
N THR A 256 -16.24 16.26 -20.99
CA THR A 256 -15.45 17.33 -21.60
C THR A 256 -14.40 17.92 -20.67
N ASP A 257 -14.34 17.50 -19.40
CA ASP A 257 -13.35 17.99 -18.44
C ASP A 257 -11.94 17.48 -18.81
N PRO A 258 -11.00 18.38 -19.16
CA PRO A 258 -9.65 17.99 -19.60
C PRO A 258 -8.83 17.31 -18.49
N ASP A 259 -9.23 17.48 -17.23
CA ASP A 259 -8.54 16.91 -16.07
C ASP A 259 -9.06 15.52 -15.66
N LEU A 260 -10.16 15.08 -16.28
CA LEU A 260 -10.81 13.82 -16.01
C LEU A 260 -10.19 12.72 -16.88
N ALA A 261 -9.41 11.84 -16.27
CA ALA A 261 -8.90 10.67 -16.95
C ALA A 261 -9.97 9.58 -17.03
N THR A 262 -10.14 9.00 -18.21
CA THR A 262 -10.93 7.79 -18.43
C THR A 262 -9.97 6.62 -18.59
N ILE A 263 -10.08 5.62 -17.71
CA ILE A 263 -9.25 4.42 -17.76
C ILE A 263 -10.06 3.28 -18.35
N ASP A 264 -9.58 2.77 -19.48
CA ASP A 264 -10.14 1.60 -20.13
C ASP A 264 -9.44 0.32 -19.64
N ILE A 265 -10.24 -0.70 -19.35
CA ILE A 265 -9.81 -2.01 -18.84
C ILE A 265 -8.82 -2.69 -19.80
N ASP A 266 -9.02 -2.52 -21.10
CA ASP A 266 -8.22 -3.17 -22.14
C ASP A 266 -6.79 -2.60 -22.24
N GLN A 267 -6.60 -1.34 -21.85
CA GLN A 267 -5.28 -0.71 -21.82
C GLN A 267 -4.40 -1.26 -20.68
N ILE A 268 -5.00 -1.77 -19.60
CA ILE A 268 -4.29 -2.31 -18.44
C ILE A 268 -3.72 -3.70 -18.75
N GLN A 269 -4.47 -4.54 -19.47
CA GLN A 269 -4.06 -5.92 -19.80
C GLN A 269 -2.79 -5.96 -20.68
N LYS A 270 -2.63 -4.99 -21.60
CA LYS A 270 -1.44 -4.89 -22.47
C LYS A 270 -0.14 -4.58 -21.71
N THR A 271 -0.23 -3.98 -20.52
CA THR A 271 0.95 -3.61 -19.73
C THR A 271 1.46 -4.78 -18.87
N ASN A 272 0.56 -5.66 -18.40
CA ASN A 272 0.92 -6.83 -17.58
C ASN A 272 1.47 -8.00 -18.40
N ASN A 273 1.09 -8.14 -19.68
CA ASN A 273 1.56 -9.24 -20.55
C ASN A 273 3.02 -9.10 -21.03
N ARG A 274 3.75 -8.03 -20.65
CA ARG A 274 5.19 -7.90 -20.95
C ARG A 274 6.11 -8.57 -19.93
N PHE A 275 5.58 -9.23 -18.90
CA PHE A 275 6.35 -10.15 -18.07
C PHE A 275 6.30 -11.58 -18.65
N THR A 276 6.92 -11.77 -19.81
CA THR A 276 7.35 -13.13 -20.18
C THR A 276 8.48 -13.52 -19.23
N PRO A 277 8.43 -14.65 -18.52
CA PRO A 277 9.57 -15.13 -17.77
C PRO A 277 10.71 -15.36 -18.76
N LYS A 278 11.82 -14.61 -18.62
CA LYS A 278 13.06 -14.94 -19.35
C LYS A 278 13.36 -16.40 -19.01
N LYS A 279 13.25 -17.28 -20.01
CA LYS A 279 13.72 -18.67 -19.93
C LYS A 279 15.14 -18.61 -19.39
N GLN A 280 15.35 -19.11 -18.17
CA GLN A 280 16.69 -19.32 -17.64
C GLN A 280 17.43 -20.21 -18.65
N GLY A 281 18.41 -19.65 -19.33
CA GLY A 281 19.27 -20.39 -20.24
C GLY A 281 19.88 -21.56 -19.48
N LYS A 282 19.72 -22.77 -20.02
CA LYS A 282 20.32 -24.00 -19.50
C LYS A 282 21.80 -23.76 -19.22
N ARG A 283 22.18 -23.75 -17.94
CA ARG A 283 23.60 -23.82 -17.53
C ARG A 283 24.16 -25.12 -18.10
N LYS A 284 25.05 -25.02 -19.08
CA LYS A 284 25.88 -26.14 -19.54
C LYS A 284 26.71 -26.62 -18.35
N LYS A 285 26.61 -27.90 -18.02
CA LYS A 285 27.45 -28.56 -17.01
C LYS A 285 28.90 -28.51 -17.53
N ALA A 286 29.79 -27.82 -16.81
CA ALA A 286 31.23 -27.92 -17.04
C ALA A 286 31.74 -29.16 -16.30
N GLY A 287 32.42 -30.05 -17.03
CA GLY A 287 33.09 -31.25 -16.50
C GLY A 287 34.34 -30.91 -15.65
N PRO A 288 35.01 -31.94 -15.10
CA PRO A 288 35.94 -31.76 -13.99
C PRO A 288 37.23 -31.04 -14.41
N VAL A 289 37.70 -30.23 -13.47
CA VAL A 289 38.91 -29.40 -13.50
C VAL A 289 40.16 -30.24 -13.81
N ARG A 290 40.89 -29.87 -14.86
CA ARG A 290 42.31 -30.23 -15.04
C ARG A 290 43.16 -28.99 -14.80
N VAL A 291 44.09 -29.10 -13.85
CA VAL A 291 45.13 -28.10 -13.56
C VAL A 291 46.29 -28.32 -14.54
N PRO A 292 46.86 -27.25 -15.13
CA PRO A 292 48.28 -27.26 -15.48
C PRO A 292 49.07 -26.17 -14.75
N LYS A 293 50.34 -26.51 -14.56
CA LYS A 293 51.39 -25.85 -13.76
C LYS A 293 51.83 -24.48 -14.29
N LYS A 294 52.42 -23.74 -13.35
CA LYS A 294 53.17 -22.47 -13.46
C LYS A 294 54.27 -22.49 -14.52
N GLU A 295 54.50 -21.34 -15.14
CA GLU A 295 55.84 -20.87 -15.51
C GLU A 295 55.93 -19.33 -15.38
N ASN A 296 57.01 -18.87 -14.76
CA ASN A 296 57.34 -17.47 -14.46
C ASN A 296 58.01 -16.79 -15.67
N LYS A 297 57.85 -15.47 -15.80
CA LYS A 297 58.93 -14.53 -16.17
C LYS A 297 58.55 -13.08 -15.85
N ASN A 298 59.56 -12.33 -15.40
CA ASN A 298 59.60 -10.94 -14.94
C ASN A 298 59.13 -9.94 -16.03
N GLU A 299 58.83 -8.65 -15.81
CA GLU A 299 59.48 -7.63 -14.98
C GLU A 299 58.64 -6.32 -14.96
N SER A 300 58.84 -5.53 -13.90
CA SER A 300 58.56 -4.09 -13.63
C SER A 300 57.70 -3.22 -14.57
N ASN A 301 56.67 -2.56 -14.00
CA ASN A 301 56.67 -1.08 -13.80
C ASN A 301 55.47 -0.56 -12.98
N GLN A 302 55.69 0.64 -12.43
CA GLN A 302 55.06 1.26 -11.27
C GLN A 302 53.59 1.74 -11.41
N SER A 303 52.94 1.80 -10.23
CA SER A 303 51.97 2.81 -9.78
C SER A 303 50.73 3.11 -10.63
N ASN A 304 49.58 2.54 -10.23
CA ASN A 304 48.37 3.28 -9.82
C ASN A 304 47.29 2.26 -9.43
N VAL A 305 46.86 2.28 -8.16
CA VAL A 305 45.73 1.46 -7.67
C VAL A 305 44.45 2.28 -7.83
N PRO A 306 43.49 1.91 -8.71
CA PRO A 306 42.13 2.39 -8.60
C PRO A 306 41.40 1.53 -7.57
N LYS A 307 40.83 2.15 -6.53
CA LYS A 307 39.91 1.49 -5.59
C LYS A 307 38.80 0.76 -6.38
N PRO A 308 38.45 -0.50 -6.03
CA PRO A 308 37.34 -1.17 -6.68
C PRO A 308 36.03 -0.43 -6.34
N LYS A 309 35.31 0.01 -7.38
CA LYS A 309 33.95 0.52 -7.28
C LYS A 309 33.09 -0.50 -6.54
N LYS A 310 32.50 -0.10 -5.40
CA LYS A 310 31.43 -0.86 -4.74
C LYS A 310 30.34 -1.11 -5.78
N GLN A 311 30.13 -2.37 -6.14
CA GLN A 311 28.90 -2.79 -6.82
C GLN A 311 27.76 -2.50 -5.84
N GLU A 312 26.88 -1.56 -6.19
CA GLU A 312 25.63 -1.36 -5.47
C GLU A 312 24.81 -2.64 -5.60
N GLU A 313 24.62 -3.34 -4.47
CA GLU A 313 23.67 -4.43 -4.38
C GLU A 313 22.29 -3.88 -4.76
N VAL A 314 21.70 -4.43 -5.82
CA VAL A 314 20.30 -4.19 -6.16
C VAL A 314 19.45 -4.82 -5.06
N ILE A 315 18.94 -3.98 -4.16
CA ILE A 315 18.10 -4.40 -3.03
C ILE A 315 16.74 -4.83 -3.59
N ASP A 316 16.45 -6.12 -3.48
CA ASP A 316 15.16 -6.74 -3.78
C ASP A 316 14.16 -6.43 -2.65
N GLU A 317 13.23 -5.50 -2.91
CA GLU A 317 12.25 -5.00 -1.95
C GLU A 317 11.31 -6.08 -1.39
N SER A 318 11.24 -7.26 -2.04
CA SER A 318 10.45 -8.40 -1.55
C SER A 318 11.02 -9.07 -0.29
N LYS A 319 12.28 -8.78 0.07
CA LYS A 319 13.00 -9.42 1.19
C LYS A 319 13.05 -8.62 2.48
N PHE A 320 12.42 -7.45 2.54
CA PHE A 320 12.46 -6.58 3.74
C PHE A 320 11.81 -7.17 5.00
N ASN A 321 11.02 -8.24 4.89
CA ASN A 321 10.44 -8.96 6.04
C ASN A 321 11.21 -10.24 6.39
N SER A 322 12.42 -10.46 5.85
CA SER A 322 13.23 -11.60 6.25
C SER A 322 13.95 -11.31 7.58
N PRO A 323 14.08 -12.32 8.47
CA PRO A 323 14.83 -12.16 9.72
C PRO A 323 16.31 -11.78 9.49
N GLU A 324 16.86 -12.04 8.30
CA GLU A 324 18.22 -11.62 7.91
C GLU A 324 18.36 -10.10 7.79
N TYR A 325 17.30 -9.38 7.41
CA TYR A 325 17.30 -7.91 7.31
C TYR A 325 17.29 -7.24 8.68
N HIS A 326 16.65 -7.85 9.68
CA HIS A 326 16.55 -7.31 11.05
C HIS A 326 17.84 -7.45 11.86
N LYS A 327 18.71 -8.42 11.55
CA LYS A 327 20.03 -8.54 12.21
C LYS A 327 21.05 -7.47 11.79
N LYS A 328 20.85 -6.81 10.63
CA LYS A 328 21.75 -5.75 10.16
C LYS A 328 21.53 -4.39 10.86
N GLN A 329 20.38 -4.18 11.51
CA GLN A 329 20.09 -2.91 12.22
C GLN A 329 20.52 -2.91 13.70
N HIS A 330 21.06 -4.02 14.21
CA HIS A 330 21.58 -4.14 15.58
C HIS A 330 23.02 -4.67 15.59
N LYS A 331 23.91 -3.99 14.86
CA LYS A 331 25.34 -4.02 15.18
C LYS A 331 25.77 -2.57 15.38
N PHE A 332 26.15 -2.27 16.62
CA PHE A 332 26.80 -1.02 17.01
C PHE A 332 28.15 -0.88 16.31
#